data_AF-A0A535JQV1-F1
#
_entry.id   AF-A0A535JQV1-F1
#
_cell.length_a   1.000
_cell.length_b   1.000
_cell.length_c   1.000
_cell.angle_alpha   90.00
_cell.angle_beta   90.00
_cell.angle_gamma   90.00
#
_symmetry.space_group_name_H-M   'P 1'
#
loop_
_entity.id
_entity.type
_entity.pdbx_description
1 polymer ?
#
loop_
_entity_poly.entity_id
_entity_poly.type
_entity_poly.pdbx_seq_one_letter_code
_entity_poly.pdbx_strand_id
1 'polypeptide(L)'
;MTRLNHEIDGLALDLAWSLWAELGVDGMRRRHDWQALDLEPLIIFTAYIGNADSRLRANSIDWCIANARFASAFRLRNLSESASPVMGEAFGRYAATVRAHAKVSWPGRGEPLALWTSEHIGAPDLRRPSLIQLRLRAFVGVSARAEILKLMLAEPDRGHAASALAEAAAYGKGSVAQTLDTLTMAGILYVQPTANRLVYRLAHPAELASALQWLPAAYPDWWPIFKVAEAIAEYAHAPTTAPTARVAAAQKTLQRIEPDLKRLGIAEEVPRSTGPSSWTEFEHWALTFMADQSGRGESIPTAREVIYTIHHLSFGGWMGTVSQRGRQPRQLEAGDGGEPAGGEREAASSRQDERTGAGQLARAMFSDALARARPAVTDAPVSDDAMRVISGEFSEELLRSMRPGQEATFTAEFIRRWYENRRHRLGATG
;
A
#
# COMPACT_ATOMS: atom_id res chain seq x y z
N MET A 1 7.48 -31.16 -5.55
CA MET A 1 7.17 -29.86 -4.93
C MET A 1 7.69 -29.87 -3.51
N THR A 2 8.57 -28.94 -3.16
CA THR A 2 9.17 -28.82 -1.82
C THR A 2 8.32 -27.91 -0.95
N ARG A 3 8.17 -28.16 0.35
CA ARG A 3 7.35 -27.32 1.26
C ARG A 3 7.51 -25.79 1.05
N LEU A 4 8.75 -25.32 0.83
CA LEU A 4 9.06 -23.92 0.52
C LEU A 4 8.29 -23.38 -0.71
N ASN A 5 8.21 -24.13 -1.81
CA ASN A 5 7.57 -23.62 -3.04
C ASN A 5 6.08 -23.37 -2.83
N HIS A 6 5.40 -24.28 -2.15
CA HIS A 6 3.99 -24.16 -1.84
C HIS A 6 3.71 -22.98 -0.88
N GLU A 7 4.57 -22.76 0.11
CA GLU A 7 4.44 -21.62 1.03
C GLU A 7 4.65 -20.29 0.29
N ILE A 8 5.72 -20.16 -0.52
CA ILE A 8 6.00 -18.96 -1.31
C ILE A 8 4.88 -18.66 -2.32
N ASP A 9 4.38 -19.68 -3.03
CA ASP A 9 3.27 -19.52 -3.97
C ASP A 9 1.99 -19.06 -3.28
N GLY A 10 1.68 -19.65 -2.12
CA GLY A 10 0.56 -19.23 -1.29
C GLY A 10 0.66 -17.75 -0.91
N LEU A 11 1.82 -17.30 -0.42
CA LEU A 11 2.06 -15.91 -0.04
C LEU A 11 1.97 -14.95 -1.25
N ALA A 12 2.53 -15.33 -2.39
CA ALA A 12 2.45 -14.54 -3.62
C ALA A 12 1.01 -14.38 -4.12
N LEU A 13 0.23 -15.47 -4.08
CA LEU A 13 -1.19 -15.46 -4.42
C LEU A 13 -2.00 -14.62 -3.43
N ASP A 14 -1.73 -14.72 -2.13
CA ASP A 14 -2.38 -13.90 -1.10
C ASP A 14 -2.14 -12.41 -1.31
N LEU A 15 -0.90 -12.02 -1.63
CA LEU A 15 -0.54 -10.64 -1.95
C LEU A 15 -1.38 -10.12 -3.12
N ALA A 16 -1.36 -10.82 -4.25
CA ALA A 16 -2.09 -10.37 -5.43
C ALA A 16 -3.61 -10.38 -5.23
N TRP A 17 -4.18 -11.41 -4.61
CA TRP A 17 -5.61 -11.44 -4.27
C TRP A 17 -6.00 -10.26 -3.40
N SER A 18 -5.16 -9.90 -2.44
CA SER A 18 -5.43 -8.78 -1.55
C SER A 18 -5.41 -7.44 -2.28
N LEU A 19 -4.40 -7.20 -3.13
CA LEU A 19 -4.31 -5.97 -3.93
C LEU A 19 -5.45 -5.87 -4.96
N TRP A 20 -5.82 -6.96 -5.64
CA TRP A 20 -6.97 -6.97 -6.57
C TRP A 20 -8.30 -6.77 -5.85
N ALA A 21 -8.45 -7.23 -4.61
CA ALA A 21 -9.63 -6.96 -3.80
C ALA A 21 -9.79 -5.47 -3.44
N GLU A 22 -8.69 -4.71 -3.39
CA GLU A 22 -8.75 -3.25 -3.27
C GLU A 22 -9.34 -2.58 -4.52
N LEU A 23 -9.05 -3.15 -5.70
CA LEU A 23 -9.60 -2.72 -6.99
C LEU A 23 -11.06 -3.15 -7.21
N GLY A 24 -11.66 -3.86 -6.25
CA GLY A 24 -13.04 -4.33 -6.32
C GLY A 24 -13.23 -5.66 -7.03
N VAL A 25 -12.15 -6.43 -7.25
CA VAL A 25 -12.26 -7.81 -7.70
C VAL A 25 -12.68 -8.70 -6.53
N ASP A 26 -13.68 -9.56 -6.73
CA ASP A 26 -14.15 -10.47 -5.68
C ASP A 26 -13.05 -11.45 -5.26
N GLY A 27 -12.56 -11.26 -4.03
CA GLY A 27 -11.42 -11.96 -3.44
C GLY A 27 -11.62 -12.18 -1.95
N MET A 28 -10.94 -13.19 -1.40
CA MET A 28 -11.21 -13.68 -0.05
C MET A 28 -10.93 -12.67 1.07
N ARG A 29 -9.92 -11.78 0.95
CA ARG A 29 -9.55 -10.79 1.99
C ARG A 29 -8.83 -9.55 1.46
N ARG A 30 -9.21 -8.38 1.97
CA ARG A 30 -8.54 -7.08 1.82
C ARG A 30 -7.57 -6.86 2.99
N ARG A 31 -6.31 -6.56 2.71
CA ARG A 31 -5.24 -6.35 3.71
C ARG A 31 -4.37 -5.12 3.39
N HIS A 32 -4.65 -4.45 2.26
CA HIS A 32 -3.80 -3.42 1.66
C HIS A 32 -4.56 -2.10 1.45
N ASP A 33 -5.71 -1.93 2.11
CA ASP A 33 -6.56 -0.73 2.03
C ASP A 33 -5.84 0.56 2.47
N TRP A 34 -4.80 0.43 3.30
CA TRP A 34 -3.95 1.51 3.81
C TRP A 34 -2.67 1.77 2.98
N GLN A 35 -2.40 0.99 1.93
CA GLN A 35 -1.19 1.13 1.09
C GLN A 35 -1.56 1.63 -0.31
N ALA A 36 -0.80 2.59 -0.84
CA ALA A 36 -0.96 3.04 -2.21
C ALA A 36 -0.69 1.87 -3.16
N LEU A 37 -1.69 1.49 -3.96
CA LEU A 37 -1.55 0.47 -4.99
C LEU A 37 -0.84 1.05 -6.22
N ASP A 38 -0.10 0.18 -6.94
CA ASP A 38 0.39 0.48 -8.27
C ASP A 38 -0.10 -0.54 -9.30
N LEU A 39 -0.96 -0.08 -10.22
CA LEU A 39 -1.73 -0.92 -11.13
C LEU A 39 -0.85 -1.66 -12.14
N GLU A 40 0.09 -0.98 -12.80
CA GLU A 40 0.88 -1.61 -13.86
C GLU A 40 1.87 -2.69 -13.36
N PRO A 41 2.64 -2.44 -12.28
CA PRO A 41 3.41 -3.49 -11.62
C PRO A 41 2.54 -4.68 -11.20
N LEU A 42 1.35 -4.43 -10.64
CA LEU A 42 0.43 -5.49 -10.22
C LEU A 42 -0.07 -6.32 -11.40
N ILE A 43 -0.42 -5.70 -12.53
CA ILE A 43 -0.82 -6.40 -13.76
C ILE A 43 0.30 -7.33 -14.23
N ILE A 44 1.53 -6.82 -14.32
CA ILE A 44 2.70 -7.59 -14.81
C ILE A 44 3.00 -8.76 -13.86
N PHE A 45 3.02 -8.52 -12.55
CA PHE A 45 3.24 -9.56 -11.56
C PHE A 45 2.13 -10.63 -11.59
N THR A 46 0.86 -10.19 -11.69
CA THR A 46 -0.30 -11.09 -11.76
C THR A 46 -0.25 -11.98 -12.99
N ALA A 47 0.27 -11.48 -14.12
CA ALA A 47 0.45 -12.30 -15.30
C ALA A 47 1.39 -13.48 -15.05
N TYR A 48 2.47 -13.27 -14.29
CA TYR A 48 3.43 -14.31 -13.90
C TYR A 48 2.81 -15.33 -12.93
N ILE A 49 2.31 -14.89 -11.77
CA ILE A 49 1.75 -15.80 -10.75
C ILE A 49 0.39 -16.39 -11.14
N GLY A 50 -0.33 -15.75 -12.05
CA GLY A 50 -1.66 -16.17 -12.49
C GLY A 50 -1.64 -17.56 -13.14
N ASN A 51 -0.49 -18.08 -13.54
CA ASN A 51 -0.36 -19.48 -13.98
C ASN A 51 -0.70 -20.49 -12.86
N ALA A 52 -0.45 -20.12 -11.59
CA ALA A 52 -0.77 -20.95 -10.42
C ALA A 52 -2.25 -20.88 -10.01
N ASP A 53 -2.96 -19.80 -10.35
CA ASP A 53 -4.39 -19.62 -10.02
C ASP A 53 -5.15 -19.04 -11.23
N SER A 54 -5.92 -19.90 -11.90
CA SER A 54 -6.73 -19.52 -13.07
C SER A 54 -7.83 -18.51 -12.76
N ARG A 55 -8.36 -18.50 -11.53
CA ARG A 55 -9.41 -17.57 -11.10
C ARG A 55 -8.84 -16.16 -10.93
N LEU A 56 -7.65 -16.04 -10.33
CA LEU A 56 -6.96 -14.75 -10.19
C LEU A 56 -6.68 -14.16 -11.57
N ARG A 57 -6.17 -15.01 -12.46
CA ARG A 57 -5.86 -14.62 -13.84
C ARG A 57 -7.12 -14.17 -14.59
N ALA A 58 -8.20 -14.95 -14.56
CA ALA A 58 -9.44 -14.59 -15.24
C ALA A 58 -10.03 -13.28 -14.70
N ASN A 59 -10.21 -13.18 -13.38
CA ASN A 59 -10.83 -12.01 -12.75
C ASN A 59 -10.02 -10.73 -12.96
N SER A 60 -8.68 -10.81 -12.90
CA SER A 60 -7.83 -9.66 -13.17
C SER A 60 -7.87 -9.21 -14.64
N ILE A 61 -7.91 -10.16 -15.59
CA ILE A 61 -8.04 -9.83 -17.03
C ILE A 61 -9.39 -9.18 -17.30
N ASP A 62 -10.48 -9.75 -16.78
CA ASP A 62 -11.82 -9.18 -16.94
C ASP A 62 -11.87 -7.77 -16.34
N TRP A 63 -11.23 -7.54 -15.18
CA TRP A 63 -11.12 -6.20 -14.61
C TRP A 63 -10.36 -5.26 -15.53
N CYS A 64 -9.23 -5.70 -16.09
CA CYS A 64 -8.44 -4.92 -17.04
C CYS A 64 -9.22 -4.59 -18.31
N ILE A 65 -10.08 -5.49 -18.81
CA ILE A 65 -10.94 -5.25 -19.96
C ILE A 65 -11.98 -4.16 -19.63
N ALA A 66 -12.66 -4.26 -18.48
CA ALA A 66 -13.69 -3.32 -18.06
C ALA A 66 -13.14 -1.93 -17.67
N ASN A 67 -11.92 -1.90 -17.12
CA ASN A 67 -11.33 -0.72 -16.48
C ASN A 67 -10.04 -0.24 -17.17
N ALA A 68 -9.80 -0.65 -18.42
CA ALA A 68 -8.57 -0.40 -19.17
C ALA A 68 -8.16 1.08 -19.26
N ARG A 69 -9.15 1.99 -19.18
CA ARG A 69 -8.96 3.45 -19.15
C ARG A 69 -8.07 3.95 -18.02
N PHE A 70 -7.94 3.17 -16.94
CA PHE A 70 -7.10 3.54 -15.82
C PHE A 70 -5.65 3.11 -16.01
N ALA A 71 -5.35 2.19 -16.93
CA ALA A 71 -4.00 1.67 -17.13
C ALA A 71 -3.20 2.49 -18.16
N SER A 72 -1.91 2.70 -17.88
CA SER A 72 -0.96 3.35 -18.78
C SER A 72 -0.22 2.31 -19.63
N ALA A 73 -0.53 2.25 -20.92
CA ALA A 73 0.21 1.43 -21.88
C ALA A 73 1.71 1.79 -21.94
N PHE A 74 2.06 3.05 -21.66
CA PHE A 74 3.45 3.50 -21.62
C PHE A 74 4.20 2.96 -20.40
N ARG A 75 3.61 3.02 -19.21
CA ARG A 75 4.21 2.43 -18.00
C ARG A 75 4.33 0.92 -18.11
N LEU A 76 3.28 0.25 -18.60
CA LEU A 76 3.33 -1.19 -18.87
C LEU A 76 4.54 -1.55 -19.75
N ARG A 77 4.85 -0.72 -20.76
CA ARG A 77 5.97 -0.95 -21.68
C ARG A 77 7.28 -0.85 -20.94
N ASN A 78 7.54 0.30 -20.32
CA ASN A 78 8.81 0.57 -19.64
C ASN A 78 9.08 -0.41 -18.49
N LEU A 79 8.03 -0.80 -17.74
CA LEU A 79 8.16 -1.80 -16.68
C LEU A 79 8.48 -3.17 -17.27
N SER A 80 7.72 -3.62 -18.28
CA SER A 80 7.92 -4.95 -18.90
C SER A 80 9.28 -5.10 -19.60
N GLU A 81 9.89 -4.02 -20.08
CA GLU A 81 11.26 -4.04 -20.63
C GLU A 81 12.32 -4.39 -19.59
N SER A 82 12.04 -4.15 -18.30
CA SER A 82 12.93 -4.50 -17.17
C SER A 82 12.51 -5.78 -16.44
N ALA A 83 11.44 -6.45 -16.89
CA ALA A 83 10.98 -7.72 -16.35
C ALA A 83 11.96 -8.86 -16.71
N SER A 84 11.92 -9.96 -15.94
CA SER A 84 12.59 -11.18 -16.37
C SER A 84 11.97 -11.71 -17.68
N PRO A 85 12.68 -12.55 -18.45
CA PRO A 85 12.10 -13.18 -19.64
C PRO A 85 10.81 -13.96 -19.35
N VAL A 86 10.73 -14.63 -18.19
CA VAL A 86 9.59 -15.46 -17.80
C VAL A 86 8.37 -14.59 -17.50
N MET A 87 8.53 -13.56 -16.66
CA MET A 87 7.45 -12.61 -16.37
C MET A 87 7.07 -11.78 -17.60
N GLY A 88 8.02 -11.44 -18.47
CA GLY A 88 7.77 -10.75 -19.73
C GLY A 88 6.92 -11.57 -20.71
N GLU A 89 7.21 -12.86 -20.86
CA GLU A 89 6.40 -13.77 -21.69
C GLU A 89 4.99 -13.94 -21.12
N ALA A 90 4.87 -14.16 -19.81
CA ALA A 90 3.60 -14.29 -19.13
C ALA A 90 2.73 -13.02 -19.32
N PHE A 91 3.33 -11.84 -19.12
CA PHE A 91 2.70 -10.56 -19.38
C PHE A 91 2.31 -10.39 -20.86
N GLY A 92 3.13 -10.85 -21.80
CA GLY A 92 2.84 -10.79 -23.22
C GLY A 92 1.52 -11.48 -23.61
N ARG A 93 1.28 -12.69 -23.08
CA ARG A 93 0.01 -13.43 -23.27
C ARG A 93 -1.16 -12.76 -22.57
N TYR A 94 -0.94 -12.25 -21.34
CA TYR A 94 -1.94 -11.51 -20.58
C TYR A 94 -2.41 -10.25 -21.35
N ALA A 95 -1.45 -9.43 -21.81
CA ALA A 95 -1.72 -8.22 -22.57
C ALA A 95 -2.37 -8.52 -23.93
N ALA A 96 -1.97 -9.60 -24.61
CA ALA A 96 -2.64 -10.04 -25.84
C ALA A 96 -4.11 -10.37 -25.61
N THR A 97 -4.42 -10.99 -24.48
CA THR A 97 -5.80 -11.29 -24.07
C THR A 97 -6.61 -10.00 -23.85
N VAL A 98 -6.08 -9.05 -23.07
CA VAL A 98 -6.76 -7.75 -22.87
C VAL A 98 -6.98 -7.02 -24.20
N ARG A 99 -5.99 -6.99 -25.11
CA ARG A 99 -6.13 -6.37 -26.44
C ARG A 99 -7.19 -7.04 -27.32
N ALA A 100 -7.38 -8.35 -27.19
CA ALA A 100 -8.39 -9.07 -27.98
C ALA A 100 -9.82 -8.66 -27.57
N HIS A 101 -10.01 -8.20 -26.33
CA HIS A 101 -11.33 -7.90 -25.76
C HIS A 101 -11.56 -6.41 -25.43
N ALA A 102 -10.51 -5.60 -25.40
CA ALA A 102 -10.55 -4.17 -25.15
C ALA A 102 -9.77 -3.38 -26.23
N LYS A 103 -10.28 -2.20 -26.60
CA LYS A 103 -9.65 -1.32 -27.59
C LYS A 103 -8.45 -0.57 -26.98
N VAL A 104 -7.36 -1.29 -26.68
CA VAL A 104 -6.16 -0.74 -26.05
C VAL A 104 -4.88 -1.12 -26.79
N SER A 105 -3.82 -0.31 -26.63
CA SER A 105 -2.51 -0.49 -27.26
C SER A 105 -1.45 -1.01 -26.29
N TRP A 106 -1.83 -1.95 -25.42
CA TRP A 106 -0.92 -2.52 -24.42
C TRP A 106 0.28 -3.21 -25.10
N PRO A 107 1.49 -3.13 -24.51
CA PRO A 107 2.70 -3.74 -25.06
C PRO A 107 2.73 -5.26 -24.86
N GLY A 108 3.81 -5.91 -25.32
CA GLY A 108 4.01 -7.36 -25.17
C GLY A 108 3.45 -8.19 -26.33
N ARG A 109 4.15 -9.28 -26.65
CA ARG A 109 3.79 -10.24 -27.70
C ARG A 109 3.37 -11.57 -27.07
N GLY A 110 2.45 -12.28 -27.71
CA GLY A 110 1.98 -13.58 -27.25
C GLY A 110 0.59 -13.89 -27.79
N GLU A 111 0.20 -15.15 -27.71
CA GLU A 111 -1.15 -15.58 -28.07
C GLU A 111 -2.13 -15.31 -26.91
N PRO A 112 -3.35 -14.81 -27.21
CA PRO A 112 -4.40 -14.63 -26.21
C PRO A 112 -4.70 -15.93 -25.45
N LEU A 113 -4.98 -15.77 -24.16
CA LEU A 113 -5.41 -16.85 -23.28
C LEU A 113 -6.90 -17.14 -23.48
N ALA A 114 -7.31 -18.38 -23.26
CA ALA A 114 -8.73 -18.70 -23.13
C ALA A 114 -9.30 -18.03 -21.87
N LEU A 115 -10.37 -17.26 -22.04
CA LEU A 115 -11.06 -16.58 -20.95
C LEU A 115 -12.31 -17.35 -20.53
N TRP A 116 -12.52 -17.41 -19.22
CA TRP A 116 -13.82 -17.67 -18.63
C TRP A 116 -14.29 -16.35 -18.05
N THR A 117 -15.30 -15.75 -18.65
CA THR A 117 -15.86 -14.48 -18.20
C THR A 117 -16.52 -14.67 -16.83
N SER A 118 -16.10 -13.89 -15.85
CA SER A 118 -16.84 -13.72 -14.60
C SER A 118 -18.05 -12.81 -14.84
N GLU A 119 -19.17 -13.08 -14.17
CA GLU A 119 -20.30 -12.15 -14.15
C GLU A 119 -19.90 -10.88 -13.38
N HIS A 120 -20.32 -9.73 -13.92
CA HIS A 120 -20.29 -8.39 -13.34
C HIS A 120 -18.99 -7.92 -12.66
N ILE A 121 -18.10 -7.29 -13.44
CA ILE A 121 -17.04 -6.43 -12.88
C ILE A 121 -17.45 -4.96 -12.97
N GLY A 122 -17.70 -4.37 -11.80
CA GLY A 122 -18.02 -2.95 -11.65
C GLY A 122 -16.78 -2.05 -11.78
N ALA A 123 -17.04 -0.74 -11.82
CA ALA A 123 -15.97 0.25 -11.68
C ALA A 123 -15.40 0.25 -10.25
N PRO A 124 -14.09 0.45 -10.06
CA PRO A 124 -13.49 0.53 -8.73
C PRO A 124 -14.03 1.74 -7.95
N ASP A 125 -14.22 1.60 -6.64
CA ASP A 125 -14.54 2.72 -5.75
C ASP A 125 -13.30 3.57 -5.48
N LEU A 126 -13.10 4.62 -6.27
CA LEU A 126 -11.93 5.49 -6.19
C LEU A 126 -11.77 6.22 -4.85
N ARG A 127 -12.79 6.22 -3.97
CA ARG A 127 -12.70 6.83 -2.63
C ARG A 127 -11.85 6.02 -1.66
N ARG A 128 -11.51 4.78 -1.99
CA ARG A 128 -10.60 3.95 -1.19
C ARG A 128 -9.19 4.56 -1.12
N PRO A 129 -8.57 4.66 0.06
CA PRO A 129 -7.24 5.27 0.21
C PRO A 129 -6.17 4.59 -0.64
N SER A 130 -6.18 3.25 -0.71
CA SER A 130 -5.26 2.47 -1.53
C SER A 130 -5.28 2.81 -3.02
N LEU A 131 -6.39 3.36 -3.53
CA LEU A 131 -6.57 3.68 -4.95
C LEU A 131 -6.15 5.11 -5.33
N ILE A 132 -5.26 5.73 -4.55
CA ILE A 132 -4.76 7.10 -4.80
C ILE A 132 -4.21 7.28 -6.23
N GLN A 133 -3.57 6.26 -6.81
CA GLN A 133 -3.10 6.33 -8.19
C GLN A 133 -4.25 6.51 -9.18
N LEU A 134 -5.33 5.72 -9.06
CA LEU A 134 -6.47 5.81 -9.95
C LEU A 134 -7.24 7.11 -9.73
N ARG A 135 -7.31 7.61 -8.50
CA ARG A 135 -7.90 8.92 -8.18
C ARG A 135 -7.12 10.06 -8.82
N LEU A 136 -5.79 10.05 -8.72
CA LEU A 136 -4.92 11.00 -9.42
C LEU A 136 -5.10 10.93 -10.94
N ARG A 137 -5.21 9.72 -11.50
CA ARG A 137 -5.46 9.54 -12.94
C ARG A 137 -6.83 10.03 -13.37
N ALA A 138 -7.84 9.93 -12.52
CA ALA A 138 -9.15 10.55 -12.76
C ALA A 138 -9.07 12.09 -12.70
N PHE A 139 -8.16 12.64 -11.90
CA PHE A 139 -7.99 14.09 -11.71
C PHE A 139 -7.14 14.76 -12.82
N VAL A 140 -5.96 14.22 -13.14
CA VAL A 140 -5.01 14.82 -14.10
C VAL A 140 -4.75 13.98 -15.35
N GLY A 141 -5.53 12.91 -15.53
CA GLY A 141 -5.38 11.96 -16.63
C GLY A 141 -4.30 10.91 -16.39
N VAL A 142 -4.39 9.80 -17.13
CA VAL A 142 -3.36 8.74 -17.15
C VAL A 142 -2.09 9.27 -17.82
N SER A 143 -1.17 9.79 -17.01
CA SER A 143 0.02 10.51 -17.50
C SER A 143 1.16 10.52 -16.48
N ALA A 144 2.33 11.02 -16.88
CA ALA A 144 3.45 11.24 -15.98
C ALA A 144 3.09 12.18 -14.81
N ARG A 145 2.14 13.12 -15.00
CA ARG A 145 1.68 14.02 -13.92
C ARG A 145 1.10 13.24 -12.75
N ALA A 146 0.21 12.29 -13.02
CA ALA A 146 -0.44 11.51 -11.97
C ALA A 146 0.60 10.73 -11.14
N GLU A 147 1.60 10.13 -11.81
CA GLU A 147 2.63 9.37 -11.11
C GLU A 147 3.61 10.26 -10.33
N ILE A 148 4.03 11.39 -10.89
CA ILE A 148 4.90 12.35 -10.20
C ILE A 148 4.21 12.90 -8.95
N LEU A 149 2.93 13.28 -9.06
CA LEU A 149 2.16 13.75 -7.90
C LEU A 149 2.01 12.64 -6.84
N LYS A 150 1.76 11.39 -7.24
CA LYS A 150 1.71 10.24 -6.32
C LYS A 150 3.02 10.08 -5.55
N LEU A 151 4.15 10.13 -6.26
CA LEU A 151 5.48 9.97 -5.67
C LEU A 151 5.84 11.11 -4.74
N MET A 152 5.51 12.35 -5.09
CA MET A 152 5.76 13.50 -4.21
C MET A 152 4.82 13.55 -3.00
N LEU A 153 3.59 13.04 -3.12
CA LEU A 153 2.68 12.91 -1.97
C LEU A 153 3.16 11.85 -0.96
N ALA A 154 3.93 10.86 -1.41
CA ALA A 154 4.54 9.87 -0.52
C ALA A 154 5.57 10.50 0.42
N GLU A 155 6.29 11.52 -0.07
CA GLU A 155 7.39 12.18 0.63
C GLU A 155 7.34 13.71 0.41
N PRO A 156 6.33 14.41 0.95
CA PRO A 156 6.01 15.81 0.59
C PRO A 156 7.16 16.79 0.89
N ASP A 157 7.95 16.50 1.92
CA ASP A 157 9.08 17.33 2.33
C ASP A 157 10.39 16.98 1.61
N ARG A 158 10.43 15.85 0.90
CA ARG A 158 11.63 15.40 0.20
C ARG A 158 11.76 16.07 -1.15
N GLY A 159 12.97 16.53 -1.43
CA GLY A 159 13.33 17.02 -2.75
C GLY A 159 13.62 15.88 -3.71
N HIS A 160 12.99 15.90 -4.89
CA HIS A 160 13.17 14.87 -5.90
C HIS A 160 13.93 15.38 -7.12
N ALA A 161 14.95 14.63 -7.55
CA ALA A 161 15.60 14.86 -8.84
C ALA A 161 14.76 14.29 -9.99
N ALA A 162 14.78 14.94 -11.16
CA ALA A 162 14.02 14.49 -12.33
C ALA A 162 14.36 13.04 -12.76
N SER A 163 15.62 12.61 -12.61
CA SER A 163 16.04 11.24 -12.92
C SER A 163 15.42 10.21 -11.98
N ALA A 164 15.35 10.51 -10.69
CA ALA A 164 14.73 9.63 -9.69
C ALA A 164 13.23 9.49 -9.95
N LEU A 165 12.56 10.60 -10.31
CA LEU A 165 11.14 10.56 -10.68
C LEU A 165 10.89 9.80 -11.97
N ALA A 166 11.75 9.92 -12.98
CA ALA A 166 11.63 9.15 -14.22
C ALA A 166 11.72 7.65 -13.97
N GLU A 167 12.67 7.23 -13.15
CA GLU A 167 12.85 5.84 -12.76
C GLU A 167 11.66 5.32 -11.93
N ALA A 168 11.24 6.05 -10.89
CA ALA A 168 10.16 5.63 -10.01
C ALA A 168 8.78 5.66 -10.70
N ALA A 169 8.51 6.66 -11.54
CA ALA A 169 7.26 6.76 -12.28
C ALA A 169 7.16 5.77 -13.44
N ALA A 170 8.28 5.15 -13.83
CA ALA A 170 8.41 4.37 -15.06
C ALA A 170 8.00 5.19 -16.32
N TYR A 171 8.47 6.44 -16.38
CA TYR A 171 8.32 7.30 -17.55
C TYR A 171 9.68 7.73 -18.12
N GLY A 172 9.73 8.03 -19.42
CA GLY A 172 10.95 8.54 -20.05
C GLY A 172 11.37 9.91 -19.51
N LYS A 173 12.69 10.14 -19.42
CA LYS A 173 13.29 11.38 -18.87
C LYS A 173 12.72 12.66 -19.49
N GLY A 174 12.49 12.68 -20.81
CA GLY A 174 11.92 13.84 -21.50
C GLY A 174 10.47 14.14 -21.09
N SER A 175 9.63 13.11 -20.96
CA SER A 175 8.23 13.26 -20.51
C SER A 175 8.16 13.76 -19.07
N VAL A 176 9.04 13.26 -18.20
CA VAL A 176 9.15 13.75 -16.82
C VAL A 176 9.65 15.19 -16.78
N ALA A 177 10.71 15.54 -17.52
CA ALA A 177 11.22 16.91 -17.55
C ALA A 177 10.15 17.92 -18.02
N GLN A 178 9.45 17.61 -19.11
CA GLN A 178 8.34 18.45 -19.60
C GLN A 178 7.20 18.58 -18.58
N THR A 179 6.90 17.49 -17.88
CA THR A 179 5.86 17.48 -16.84
C THR A 179 6.26 18.34 -15.65
N LEU A 180 7.50 18.21 -15.18
CA LEU A 180 8.04 19.01 -14.08
C LEU A 180 8.04 20.50 -14.42
N ASP A 181 8.46 20.85 -15.63
CA ASP A 181 8.41 22.22 -16.13
C ASP A 181 6.98 22.77 -16.13
N THR A 182 6.03 22.02 -16.69
CA THR A 182 4.61 22.43 -16.74
C THR A 182 3.99 22.59 -15.35
N LEU A 183 4.26 21.66 -14.43
CA LEU A 183 3.74 21.73 -13.06
C LEU A 183 4.41 22.86 -12.25
N THR A 184 5.67 23.20 -12.56
CA THR A 184 6.37 24.35 -11.97
C THR A 184 5.77 25.66 -12.47
N MET A 185 5.54 25.79 -13.79
CA MET A 185 4.85 26.96 -14.36
C MET A 185 3.44 27.15 -13.80
N ALA A 186 2.74 26.07 -13.48
CA ALA A 186 1.42 26.10 -12.86
C ALA A 186 1.43 26.41 -11.35
N GLY A 187 2.61 26.57 -10.73
CA GLY A 187 2.74 26.81 -9.29
C GLY A 187 2.44 25.59 -8.41
N ILE A 188 2.26 24.40 -9.00
CA ILE A 188 2.03 23.15 -8.26
C ILE A 188 3.34 22.65 -7.63
N LEU A 189 4.45 22.87 -8.34
CA LEU A 189 5.80 22.54 -7.87
C LEU A 189 6.62 23.79 -7.67
N TYR A 190 7.56 23.72 -6.73
CA TYR A 190 8.71 24.60 -6.71
C TYR A 190 9.99 23.83 -7.07
N VAL A 191 10.94 24.55 -7.65
CA VAL A 191 12.23 24.03 -8.04
C VAL A 191 13.33 24.78 -7.31
N GLN A 192 14.30 24.04 -6.76
CA GLN A 192 15.47 24.58 -6.11
C GLN A 192 16.74 24.01 -6.76
N PRO A 193 17.72 24.85 -7.11
CA PRO A 193 19.05 24.36 -7.48
C PRO A 193 19.73 23.79 -6.23
N THR A 194 20.26 22.57 -6.33
CA THR A 194 21.06 21.94 -5.27
C THR A 194 22.33 21.37 -5.89
N ALA A 195 23.47 22.01 -5.62
CA ALA A 195 24.74 21.74 -6.28
C ALA A 195 24.61 21.78 -7.82
N ASN A 196 24.77 20.64 -8.50
CA ASN A 196 24.70 20.53 -9.96
C ASN A 196 23.40 19.86 -10.46
N ARG A 197 22.31 19.93 -9.68
CA ARG A 197 21.02 19.36 -10.08
C ARG A 197 19.85 20.24 -9.63
N LEU A 198 18.77 20.19 -10.39
CA LEU A 198 17.47 20.73 -9.98
C LEU A 198 16.74 19.70 -9.11
N VAL A 199 16.15 20.20 -8.04
CA VAL A 199 15.37 19.43 -7.07
C VAL A 199 13.96 20.02 -7.04
N TYR A 200 12.97 19.16 -7.19
CA TYR A 200 11.56 19.53 -7.30
C TYR A 200 10.79 19.05 -6.08
N ARG A 201 9.81 19.85 -5.64
CA ARG A 201 8.93 19.58 -4.50
C ARG A 201 7.54 20.14 -4.73
N LEU A 202 6.54 19.60 -4.05
CA LEU A 202 5.19 20.16 -4.03
C LEU A 202 5.22 21.53 -3.34
N ALA A 203 4.63 22.55 -3.97
CA ALA A 203 4.49 23.88 -3.36
C ALA A 203 3.48 23.86 -2.22
N HIS A 204 2.34 23.19 -2.41
CA HIS A 204 1.23 23.15 -1.47
C HIS A 204 0.74 21.71 -1.25
N PRO A 205 1.56 20.83 -0.62
CA PRO A 205 1.20 19.42 -0.46
C PRO A 205 -0.09 19.20 0.34
N ALA A 206 -0.37 20.03 1.34
CA ALA A 206 -1.58 19.94 2.15
C ALA A 206 -2.86 20.24 1.36
N GLU A 207 -2.82 21.24 0.45
CA GLU A 207 -3.96 21.59 -0.40
C GLU A 207 -4.25 20.48 -1.42
N LEU A 208 -3.20 19.92 -2.03
CA LEU A 208 -3.33 18.78 -2.94
C LEU A 208 -3.89 17.55 -2.20
N ALA A 209 -3.38 17.26 -1.00
CA ALA A 209 -3.88 16.19 -0.16
C ALA A 209 -5.38 16.38 0.15
N SER A 210 -5.78 17.60 0.56
CA SER A 210 -7.18 17.93 0.82
C SER A 210 -8.08 17.73 -0.40
N ALA A 211 -7.64 18.18 -1.58
CA ALA A 211 -8.38 18.00 -2.84
C ALA A 211 -8.52 16.51 -3.22
N LEU A 212 -7.51 15.70 -2.90
CA LEU A 212 -7.53 14.26 -3.12
C LEU A 212 -8.26 13.51 -2.02
N GLN A 213 -8.67 14.15 -0.92
CA GLN A 213 -9.26 13.52 0.26
C GLN A 213 -8.29 12.50 0.89
N TRP A 214 -8.73 11.25 1.04
CA TRP A 214 -8.03 10.21 1.77
C TRP A 214 -6.72 9.79 1.12
N LEU A 215 -5.62 9.93 1.84
CA LEU A 215 -4.33 9.40 1.43
C LEU A 215 -4.04 8.05 2.12
N PRO A 216 -3.41 7.10 1.42
CA PRO A 216 -2.92 5.90 2.05
C PRO A 216 -1.79 6.24 3.04
N ALA A 217 -1.62 5.39 4.05
CA ALA A 217 -0.61 5.56 5.07
C ALA A 217 0.81 5.21 4.58
N ALA A 218 0.91 4.36 3.56
CA ALA A 218 2.19 3.96 2.98
C ALA A 218 2.14 3.96 1.45
N TYR A 219 3.30 4.14 0.83
CA TYR A 219 3.48 4.15 -0.62
C TYR A 219 4.58 3.15 -1.03
N PRO A 220 4.31 1.84 -0.99
CA PRO A 220 5.31 0.84 -1.36
C PRO A 220 5.74 1.01 -2.82
N ASP A 221 7.04 0.82 -3.07
CA ASP A 221 7.54 0.69 -4.44
C ASP A 221 7.29 -0.73 -4.94
N TRP A 222 6.08 -0.95 -5.45
CA TRP A 222 5.61 -2.28 -5.82
C TRP A 222 6.43 -2.96 -6.91
N TRP A 223 7.08 -2.21 -7.81
CA TRP A 223 7.85 -2.82 -8.90
C TRP A 223 9.06 -3.64 -8.40
N PRO A 224 10.01 -3.07 -7.64
CA PRO A 224 11.10 -3.84 -7.06
C PRO A 224 10.58 -4.93 -6.10
N ILE A 225 9.48 -4.69 -5.35
CA ILE A 225 8.86 -5.73 -4.50
C ILE A 225 8.46 -6.95 -5.35
N PHE A 226 7.77 -6.75 -6.46
CA PHE A 226 7.33 -7.85 -7.33
C PHE A 226 8.49 -8.55 -8.03
N LYS A 227 9.55 -7.83 -8.40
CA LYS A 227 10.78 -8.45 -8.93
C LYS A 227 11.48 -9.34 -7.89
N VAL A 228 11.54 -8.90 -6.64
CA VAL A 228 12.08 -9.72 -5.54
C VAL A 228 11.18 -10.95 -5.31
N ALA A 229 9.86 -10.77 -5.27
CA ALA A 229 8.90 -11.86 -5.10
C ALA A 229 8.99 -12.91 -6.22
N GLU A 230 9.07 -12.48 -7.48
CA GLU A 230 9.32 -13.36 -8.63
C GLU A 230 10.61 -14.14 -8.44
N ALA A 231 11.69 -13.46 -8.06
CA ALA A 231 12.99 -14.10 -7.93
C ALA A 231 13.05 -15.15 -6.82
N ILE A 232 12.35 -14.89 -5.71
CA ILE A 232 12.16 -15.83 -4.61
C ILE A 232 11.32 -17.04 -5.07
N ALA A 233 10.23 -16.80 -5.81
CA ALA A 233 9.39 -17.86 -6.34
C ALA A 233 10.16 -18.77 -7.31
N GLU A 234 10.96 -18.20 -8.23
CA GLU A 234 11.81 -18.97 -9.14
C GLU A 234 12.86 -19.80 -8.38
N TYR A 235 13.49 -19.22 -7.35
CA TYR A 235 14.42 -19.96 -6.49
C TYR A 235 13.71 -21.15 -5.82
N ALA A 236 12.50 -20.94 -5.28
CA ALA A 236 11.76 -21.99 -4.59
C ALA A 236 11.34 -23.13 -5.53
N HIS A 237 11.15 -22.85 -6.82
CA HIS A 237 10.84 -23.83 -7.86
C HIS A 237 12.05 -24.58 -8.40
N ALA A 238 13.28 -24.11 -8.15
CA ALA A 238 14.47 -24.74 -8.68
C ALA A 238 14.61 -26.19 -8.15
N PRO A 239 14.85 -27.20 -9.02
CA PRO A 239 14.87 -28.62 -8.65
C PRO A 239 16.10 -29.06 -7.82
N THR A 240 16.85 -28.12 -7.26
CA THR A 240 18.16 -28.35 -6.65
C THR A 240 18.03 -29.00 -5.27
N THR A 241 18.69 -30.14 -5.04
CA THR A 241 18.69 -30.87 -3.75
C THR A 241 20.05 -30.89 -3.05
N ALA A 242 21.16 -30.69 -3.78
CA ALA A 242 22.49 -30.67 -3.19
C ALA A 242 22.75 -29.34 -2.43
N PRO A 243 23.27 -29.37 -1.19
CA PRO A 243 23.51 -28.16 -0.39
C PRO A 243 24.38 -27.10 -1.07
N THR A 244 25.44 -27.51 -1.76
CA THR A 244 26.34 -26.59 -2.49
C THR A 244 25.64 -25.89 -3.64
N ALA A 245 24.79 -26.61 -4.37
CA ALA A 245 24.02 -26.05 -5.48
C ALA A 245 22.90 -25.12 -4.97
N ARG A 246 22.32 -25.38 -3.78
CA ARG A 246 21.38 -24.47 -3.11
C ARG A 246 22.04 -23.14 -2.73
N VAL A 247 23.24 -23.16 -2.15
CA VAL A 247 24.00 -21.94 -1.85
C VAL A 247 24.30 -21.14 -3.11
N ALA A 248 24.76 -21.80 -4.19
CA ALA A 248 25.03 -21.14 -5.47
C ALA A 248 23.76 -20.52 -6.08
N ALA A 249 22.61 -21.21 -5.98
CA ALA A 249 21.33 -20.68 -6.43
C ALA A 249 20.89 -19.45 -5.61
N ALA A 250 21.03 -19.49 -4.27
CA ALA A 250 20.71 -18.36 -3.40
C ALA A 250 21.60 -17.14 -3.72
N GLN A 251 22.91 -17.34 -3.87
CA GLN A 251 23.85 -16.28 -4.26
C GLN A 251 23.48 -15.66 -5.61
N LYS A 252 23.17 -16.48 -6.62
CA LYS A 252 22.75 -16.01 -7.94
C LYS A 252 21.44 -15.20 -7.84
N THR A 253 20.48 -15.65 -7.04
CA THR A 253 19.24 -14.93 -6.79
C THR A 253 19.51 -13.58 -6.14
N LEU A 254 20.31 -13.53 -5.06
CA LEU A 254 20.68 -12.30 -4.36
C LEU A 254 21.39 -11.28 -5.27
N GLN A 255 22.36 -11.73 -6.08
CA GLN A 255 23.04 -10.88 -7.06
C GLN A 255 22.06 -10.29 -8.07
N ARG A 256 21.06 -11.06 -8.51
CA ARG A 256 20.05 -10.58 -9.45
C ARG A 256 19.16 -9.49 -8.85
N ILE A 257 18.74 -9.64 -7.59
CA ILE A 257 17.80 -8.71 -6.94
C ILE A 257 18.48 -7.59 -6.16
N GLU A 258 19.81 -7.58 -6.06
CA GLU A 258 20.56 -6.54 -5.34
C GLU A 258 20.18 -5.10 -5.74
N PRO A 259 19.98 -4.75 -7.03
CA PRO A 259 19.53 -3.41 -7.40
C PRO A 259 18.15 -3.07 -6.83
N ASP A 260 17.22 -4.04 -6.80
CA ASP A 260 15.87 -3.87 -6.28
C ASP A 260 15.89 -3.75 -4.74
N LEU A 261 16.71 -4.55 -4.06
CA LEU A 261 16.91 -4.46 -2.61
C LEU A 261 17.54 -3.12 -2.19
N LYS A 262 18.50 -2.61 -2.97
CA LYS A 262 19.08 -1.27 -2.75
C LYS A 262 18.04 -0.18 -2.93
N ARG A 263 17.19 -0.30 -3.96
CA ARG A 263 16.09 0.63 -4.22
C ARG A 263 15.05 0.63 -3.10
N LEU A 264 14.79 -0.53 -2.51
CA LEU A 264 13.92 -0.68 -1.35
C LEU A 264 14.57 -0.25 -0.02
N GLY A 265 15.88 -0.02 0.01
CA GLY A 265 16.61 0.36 1.23
C GLY A 265 16.83 -0.80 2.21
N ILE A 266 16.57 -2.05 1.82
CA ILE A 266 16.63 -3.24 2.69
C ILE A 266 17.83 -4.14 2.39
N ALA A 267 18.76 -3.71 1.54
CA ALA A 267 19.91 -4.52 1.13
C ALA A 267 20.78 -4.99 2.31
N GLU A 268 20.82 -4.24 3.41
CA GLU A 268 21.58 -4.58 4.62
C GLU A 268 20.87 -5.61 5.51
N GLU A 269 19.54 -5.76 5.36
CA GLU A 269 18.72 -6.71 6.11
C GLU A 269 18.78 -8.13 5.54
N VAL A 270 19.34 -8.28 4.32
CA VAL A 270 19.37 -9.56 3.61
C VAL A 270 20.58 -10.40 4.04
N PRO A 271 20.40 -11.68 4.40
CA PRO A 271 21.50 -12.55 4.81
C PRO A 271 22.60 -12.67 3.74
N ARG A 272 23.87 -12.62 4.17
CA ARG A 272 25.03 -12.83 3.29
C ARG A 272 25.30 -14.33 3.13
N SER A 273 24.99 -14.88 1.96
CA SER A 273 25.22 -16.30 1.67
C SER A 273 26.71 -16.64 1.49
N THR A 274 27.41 -16.97 2.58
CA THR A 274 28.88 -17.22 2.59
C THR A 274 29.28 -18.66 2.94
N GLY A 275 28.34 -19.53 3.33
CA GLY A 275 28.65 -20.91 3.75
C GLY A 275 27.52 -21.93 3.58
N PRO A 276 27.75 -23.21 3.89
CA PRO A 276 26.79 -24.29 3.65
C PRO A 276 25.43 -24.15 4.36
N SER A 277 25.38 -23.48 5.51
CA SER A 277 24.14 -23.20 6.28
C SER A 277 23.40 -21.93 5.82
N SER A 278 24.01 -21.10 4.98
CA SER A 278 23.51 -19.76 4.66
C SER A 278 22.32 -19.75 3.69
N TRP A 279 22.02 -20.87 3.03
CA TRP A 279 20.80 -20.97 2.23
C TRP A 279 19.55 -21.04 3.12
N THR A 280 19.64 -21.60 4.33
CA THR A 280 18.48 -21.69 5.24
C THR A 280 18.12 -20.33 5.80
N GLU A 281 19.12 -19.50 6.10
CA GLU A 281 18.93 -18.09 6.47
C GLU A 281 18.26 -17.31 5.34
N PHE A 282 18.73 -17.51 4.10
CA PHE A 282 18.10 -16.91 2.92
C PHE A 282 16.65 -17.37 2.74
N GLU A 283 16.36 -18.68 2.86
CA GLU A 283 15.00 -19.21 2.73
C GLU A 283 14.07 -18.69 3.83
N HIS A 284 14.57 -18.55 5.06
CA HIS A 284 13.82 -17.94 6.15
C HIS A 284 13.53 -16.46 5.88
N TRP A 285 14.54 -15.68 5.48
CA TRP A 285 14.36 -14.28 5.08
C TRP A 285 13.35 -14.15 3.93
N ALA A 286 13.44 -15.02 2.92
CA ALA A 286 12.55 -15.00 1.76
C ALA A 286 11.09 -15.28 2.14
N LEU A 287 10.85 -16.21 3.07
CA LEU A 287 9.53 -16.46 3.64
C LEU A 287 9.03 -15.25 4.42
N THR A 288 9.85 -14.67 5.29
CA THR A 288 9.48 -13.47 6.06
C THR A 288 9.15 -12.30 5.14
N PHE A 289 10.00 -12.02 4.15
CA PHE A 289 9.76 -10.98 3.16
C PHE A 289 8.42 -11.19 2.44
N MET A 290 8.18 -12.38 1.88
CA MET A 290 6.93 -12.69 1.18
C MET A 290 5.71 -12.62 2.10
N ALA A 291 5.87 -13.05 3.34
CA ALA A 291 4.81 -12.99 4.33
C ALA A 291 4.47 -11.52 4.62
N ASP A 292 5.47 -10.67 4.91
CA ASP A 292 5.27 -9.25 5.18
C ASP A 292 4.53 -8.55 4.04
N GLN A 293 4.94 -8.82 2.79
CA GLN A 293 4.25 -8.27 1.63
C GLN A 293 2.81 -8.76 1.53
N SER A 294 2.54 -10.04 1.74
CA SER A 294 1.16 -10.59 1.65
C SER A 294 0.20 -10.12 2.77
N GLY A 295 0.71 -9.36 3.75
CA GLY A 295 0.02 -9.05 5.00
C GLY A 295 -0.11 -10.25 5.95
N ARG A 296 0.73 -11.29 5.78
CA ARG A 296 0.83 -12.49 6.64
C ARG A 296 2.15 -12.61 7.40
N GLY A 297 3.09 -11.70 7.16
CA GLY A 297 4.38 -11.65 7.86
C GLY A 297 4.19 -11.33 9.31
N GLU A 298 5.26 -11.14 10.07
CA GLU A 298 5.16 -10.98 11.51
C GLU A 298 4.47 -9.67 11.94
N SER A 299 3.18 -9.51 11.67
CA SER A 299 2.20 -9.79 12.70
C SER A 299 2.06 -11.31 12.85
N ILE A 300 2.86 -11.94 13.73
CA ILE A 300 2.30 -13.09 14.46
C ILE A 300 1.05 -12.47 15.10
N PRO A 301 -0.19 -12.86 14.75
CA PRO A 301 -1.24 -12.68 15.72
C PRO A 301 -0.83 -13.65 16.80
N THR A 302 -0.04 -13.15 17.75
CA THR A 302 0.03 -13.78 19.05
C THR A 302 -1.42 -13.86 19.52
N ALA A 303 -1.71 -14.55 20.61
CA ALA A 303 -3.00 -14.42 21.28
C ALA A 303 -3.31 -12.96 21.75
N ARG A 304 -2.75 -11.92 21.09
CA ARG A 304 -2.72 -10.51 21.39
C ARG A 304 -3.00 -9.58 20.20
N GLU A 305 -3.44 -10.06 19.04
CA GLU A 305 -3.96 -9.14 18.02
C GLU A 305 -5.18 -8.41 18.60
N VAL A 306 -5.06 -7.08 18.69
CA VAL A 306 -6.06 -6.18 19.26
C VAL A 306 -6.76 -5.49 18.11
N ILE A 307 -8.08 -5.67 18.04
CA ILE A 307 -8.96 -5.06 17.04
C ILE A 307 -9.82 -4.02 17.75
N TYR A 308 -9.86 -2.83 17.19
CA TYR A 308 -10.78 -1.76 17.56
C TYR A 308 -11.97 -1.78 16.61
N THR A 309 -13.17 -1.93 17.14
CA THR A 309 -14.41 -1.80 16.38
C THR A 309 -15.09 -0.52 16.80
N ILE A 310 -15.29 0.39 15.86
CA ILE A 310 -15.94 1.67 16.07
C ILE A 310 -17.33 1.62 15.45
N HIS A 311 -18.35 1.96 16.23
CA HIS A 311 -19.74 2.05 15.81
C HIS A 311 -20.17 3.52 15.84
N HIS A 312 -20.75 3.97 14.73
CA HIS A 312 -21.53 5.19 14.71
C HIS A 312 -22.98 4.80 15.01
N LEU A 313 -23.49 5.19 16.17
CA LEU A 313 -24.80 4.72 16.65
C LEU A 313 -25.92 5.37 15.84
N SER A 314 -26.95 4.60 15.46
CA SER A 314 -28.07 5.11 14.64
C SER A 314 -28.88 6.22 15.31
N PHE A 315 -28.79 6.33 16.63
CA PHE A 315 -29.43 7.36 17.46
C PHE A 315 -28.51 8.53 17.81
N GLY A 316 -27.35 8.62 17.15
CA GLY A 316 -26.31 9.61 17.43
C GLY A 316 -25.31 9.10 18.47
N GLY A 317 -24.07 9.58 18.36
CA GLY A 317 -22.97 9.21 19.25
C GLY A 317 -22.10 8.04 18.75
N TRP A 318 -21.02 7.79 19.48
CA TRP A 318 -19.94 6.88 19.08
C TRP A 318 -19.69 5.84 20.15
N MET A 319 -19.43 4.61 19.74
CA MET A 319 -19.02 3.54 20.64
C MET A 319 -17.82 2.81 20.04
N GLY A 320 -16.75 2.67 20.82
CA GLY A 320 -15.62 1.84 20.42
C GLY A 320 -15.47 0.67 21.36
N THR A 321 -15.20 -0.50 20.79
CA THR A 321 -14.84 -1.69 21.55
C THR A 321 -13.45 -2.15 21.15
N VAL A 322 -12.74 -2.73 22.09
CA VAL A 322 -11.45 -3.35 21.89
C VAL A 322 -11.58 -4.85 22.14
N SER A 323 -11.22 -5.64 21.14
CA SER A 323 -11.33 -7.09 21.15
C SER A 323 -9.95 -7.73 20.99
N GLN A 324 -9.68 -8.77 21.78
CA GLN A 324 -8.45 -9.55 21.73
C GLN A 324 -8.81 -11.03 21.81
N ARG A 325 -8.20 -11.86 20.95
CA ARG A 325 -8.50 -13.30 20.91
C ARG A 325 -8.29 -13.96 22.28
N GLY A 326 -9.33 -14.57 22.83
CA GLY A 326 -9.32 -15.23 24.15
C GLY A 326 -9.69 -14.33 25.34
N ARG A 327 -10.11 -13.07 25.10
CA ARG A 327 -10.64 -12.16 26.12
C ARG A 327 -12.02 -11.64 25.71
N GLN A 328 -12.85 -11.29 26.69
CA GLN A 328 -14.11 -10.60 26.40
C GLN A 328 -13.81 -9.20 25.83
N PRO A 329 -14.57 -8.75 24.81
CA PRO A 329 -14.49 -7.38 24.32
C PRO A 329 -14.72 -6.38 25.45
N ARG A 330 -13.90 -5.34 25.50
CA ARG A 330 -14.02 -4.25 26.47
C ARG A 330 -14.38 -2.97 25.74
N GLN A 331 -15.18 -2.10 26.33
CA GLN A 331 -15.44 -0.78 25.77
C GLN A 331 -14.21 0.13 25.94
N LEU A 332 -13.93 0.98 24.94
CA LEU A 332 -12.93 2.03 25.06
C LEU A 332 -13.52 3.16 25.92
N GLU A 333 -12.92 3.41 27.08
CA GLU A 333 -13.28 4.53 27.94
C GLU A 333 -12.69 5.83 27.36
N ALA A 334 -13.57 6.70 26.85
CA ALA A 334 -13.20 8.08 26.56
C ALA A 334 -12.91 8.76 27.90
N GLY A 335 -11.68 9.25 28.10
CA GLY A 335 -11.26 9.89 29.35
C GLY A 335 -12.25 10.97 29.79
N ASP A 336 -12.63 10.91 31.06
CA ASP A 336 -13.71 11.67 31.69
C ASP A 336 -13.50 13.19 31.53
N GLY A 337 -14.27 13.79 30.63
CA GLY A 337 -14.38 15.23 30.52
C GLY A 337 -15.56 15.70 31.37
N GLY A 338 -15.31 15.94 32.66
CA GLY A 338 -16.10 16.72 33.63
C GLY A 338 -17.63 16.64 33.52
N GLU A 339 -18.27 16.14 34.59
CA GLU A 339 -19.72 16.15 34.81
C GLU A 339 -20.46 17.32 34.13
N PRO A 340 -21.52 17.07 33.35
CA PRO A 340 -22.39 18.14 32.90
C PRO A 340 -23.22 18.61 34.09
N ALA A 341 -22.86 19.78 34.63
CA ALA A 341 -23.76 20.56 35.45
C ALA A 341 -25.04 20.82 34.63
N GLY A 342 -26.18 20.43 35.19
CA GLY A 342 -27.45 20.35 34.49
C GLY A 342 -27.96 21.66 33.88
N GLY A 343 -28.83 21.53 32.88
CA GLY A 343 -29.68 22.60 32.38
C GLY A 343 -29.76 22.67 30.84
N GLU A 344 -30.82 22.07 30.29
CA GLU A 344 -31.55 22.42 29.06
C GLU A 344 -30.77 23.10 27.90
N ARG A 345 -30.43 22.33 26.84
CA ARG A 345 -30.09 22.84 25.47
C ARG A 345 -30.02 21.72 24.40
N GLU A 346 -31.17 21.13 24.08
CA GLU A 346 -31.31 19.83 23.40
C GLU A 346 -31.14 19.76 21.85
N ALA A 347 -30.55 20.76 21.18
CA ALA A 347 -30.29 20.66 19.72
C ALA A 347 -28.90 21.12 19.27
N ALA A 348 -28.24 21.98 20.05
CA ALA A 348 -26.84 22.35 19.83
C ALA A 348 -25.86 21.37 20.52
N SER A 349 -26.29 20.77 21.65
CA SER A 349 -25.50 19.77 22.39
C SER A 349 -25.21 18.53 21.56
N SER A 350 -26.22 17.99 20.86
CA SER A 350 -26.12 16.70 20.15
C SER A 350 -25.09 16.72 19.01
N ARG A 351 -25.00 17.81 18.24
CA ARG A 351 -23.97 17.95 17.18
C ARG A 351 -22.58 18.24 17.73
N GLN A 352 -22.51 18.91 18.88
CA GLN A 352 -21.24 19.18 19.55
C GLN A 352 -20.69 17.90 20.20
N ASP A 353 -21.56 17.09 20.81
CA ASP A 353 -21.30 15.75 21.35
C ASP A 353 -20.93 14.73 20.26
N GLU A 354 -21.54 14.80 19.07
CA GLU A 354 -21.11 13.99 17.92
C GLU A 354 -19.70 14.36 17.44
N ARG A 355 -19.35 15.65 17.46
CA ARG A 355 -18.03 16.15 17.04
C ARG A 355 -16.93 15.86 18.05
N THR A 356 -17.20 16.03 19.35
CA THR A 356 -16.27 15.73 20.43
C THR A 356 -16.14 14.23 20.66
N GLY A 357 -17.24 13.47 20.54
CA GLY A 357 -17.27 12.03 20.78
C GLY A 357 -16.37 11.23 19.84
N ALA A 358 -16.37 11.54 18.53
CA ALA A 358 -15.49 10.87 17.58
C ALA A 358 -13.99 11.15 17.85
N GLY A 359 -13.65 12.40 18.17
CA GLY A 359 -12.27 12.80 18.50
C GLY A 359 -11.78 12.21 19.83
N GLN A 360 -12.64 12.16 20.84
CA GLN A 360 -12.35 11.51 22.11
C GLN A 360 -12.17 10.00 21.96
N LEU A 361 -13.00 9.36 21.13
CA LEU A 361 -12.89 7.94 20.86
C LEU A 361 -11.61 7.60 20.07
N ALA A 362 -11.25 8.43 19.09
CA ALA A 362 -9.97 8.33 18.41
C ALA A 362 -8.80 8.47 19.39
N ARG A 363 -8.85 9.46 20.30
CA ARG A 363 -7.83 9.66 21.34
C ARG A 363 -7.69 8.46 22.27
N ALA A 364 -8.82 7.90 22.74
CA ALA A 364 -8.83 6.71 23.57
C ALA A 364 -8.21 5.50 22.84
N MET A 365 -8.53 5.34 21.55
CA MET A 365 -7.97 4.29 20.71
C MET A 365 -6.45 4.44 20.51
N PHE A 366 -5.95 5.65 20.21
CA PHE A 366 -4.50 5.89 20.10
C PHE A 366 -3.78 5.66 21.42
N SER A 367 -4.32 6.16 22.53
CA SER A 367 -3.74 5.96 23.86
C SER A 367 -3.64 4.48 24.20
N ASP A 368 -4.70 3.70 23.98
CA ASP A 368 -4.72 2.26 24.24
C ASP A 368 -3.74 1.51 23.32
N ALA A 369 -3.67 1.88 22.03
CA ALA A 369 -2.77 1.23 21.07
C ALA A 369 -1.28 1.51 21.37
N LEU A 370 -0.93 2.75 21.73
CA LEU A 370 0.44 3.15 22.06
C LEU A 370 0.90 2.57 23.39
N ALA A 371 0.02 2.53 24.42
CA ALA A 371 0.33 1.91 25.71
C ALA A 371 0.63 0.41 25.61
N ARG A 372 0.11 -0.26 24.56
CA ARG A 372 0.37 -1.69 24.28
C ARG A 372 1.68 -1.94 23.54
N ALA A 373 2.31 -0.91 22.99
CA ALA A 373 3.62 -1.05 22.35
C ALA A 373 4.71 -1.30 23.41
N ARG A 374 5.67 -2.18 23.12
CA ARG A 374 6.89 -2.28 23.96
C ARG A 374 7.70 -0.99 23.75
N PRO A 375 8.23 -0.36 24.80
CA PRO A 375 9.07 0.82 24.64
C PRO A 375 10.31 0.45 23.83
N ALA A 376 10.52 1.10 22.69
CA ALA A 376 11.83 1.16 22.05
C ALA A 376 12.75 2.03 22.92
N VAL A 377 14.04 1.70 22.97
CA VAL A 377 15.06 2.33 23.83
C VAL A 377 15.30 3.82 23.52
N THR A 378 14.60 4.40 22.54
CA THR A 378 14.84 5.75 22.01
C THR A 378 13.61 6.64 21.81
N ASP A 379 12.41 6.29 22.30
CA ASP A 379 11.23 7.14 22.08
C ASP A 379 11.05 8.24 23.16
N ALA A 380 11.03 9.49 22.71
CA ALA A 380 10.56 10.62 23.51
C ALA A 380 9.07 10.44 23.86
N PRO A 381 8.62 10.89 25.06
CA PRO A 381 7.23 10.75 25.49
C PRO A 381 6.27 11.41 24.51
N VAL A 382 5.11 10.79 24.33
CA VAL A 382 4.01 11.31 23.51
C VAL A 382 3.53 12.64 24.09
N SER A 383 3.68 13.74 23.33
CA SER A 383 3.11 15.04 23.71
C SER A 383 1.57 14.98 23.66
N ASP A 384 0.90 15.43 24.71
CA ASP A 384 -0.56 15.53 24.78
C ASP A 384 -1.15 16.41 23.67
N ASP A 385 -0.39 17.41 23.21
CA ASP A 385 -0.78 18.27 22.11
C ASP A 385 -0.74 17.53 20.76
N ALA A 386 0.31 16.76 20.51
CA ALA A 386 0.39 15.91 19.32
C ALA A 386 -0.73 14.86 19.35
N MET A 387 -1.00 14.26 20.51
CA MET A 387 -2.11 13.32 20.69
C MET A 387 -3.46 13.94 20.32
N ARG A 388 -3.74 15.15 20.80
CA ARG A 388 -4.98 15.86 20.52
C ARG A 388 -5.14 16.21 19.03
N VAL A 389 -4.09 16.73 18.39
CA VAL A 389 -4.13 17.11 16.95
C VAL A 389 -4.34 15.88 16.07
N ILE A 390 -3.54 14.83 16.28
CA ILE A 390 -3.58 13.60 15.47
C ILE A 390 -4.92 12.88 15.63
N SER A 391 -5.47 12.84 16.84
CA SER A 391 -6.79 12.25 17.10
C SER A 391 -7.91 13.04 16.42
N GLY A 392 -7.76 14.37 16.35
CA GLY A 392 -8.65 15.25 15.59
C GLY A 392 -8.62 14.92 14.09
N GLU A 393 -7.43 14.87 13.49
CA GLU A 393 -7.26 14.50 12.07
C GLU A 393 -7.88 13.13 11.78
N PHE A 394 -7.58 12.12 12.60
CA PHE A 394 -8.14 10.78 12.45
C PHE A 394 -9.67 10.78 12.53
N SER A 395 -10.25 11.57 13.43
CA SER A 395 -11.70 11.68 13.55
C SER A 395 -12.34 12.35 12.34
N GLU A 396 -11.75 13.42 11.81
CA GLU A 396 -12.30 14.15 10.66
C GLU A 396 -12.18 13.33 9.37
N GLU A 397 -11.04 12.67 9.22
CA GLU A 397 -10.84 11.69 8.17
C GLU A 397 -11.76 10.50 8.49
N LEU A 398 -11.30 9.50 9.23
CA LEU A 398 -11.85 8.14 9.20
C LEU A 398 -13.23 8.00 9.85
N LEU A 399 -13.46 8.63 11.00
CA LEU A 399 -14.67 8.38 11.77
C LEU A 399 -15.87 9.18 11.24
N ARG A 400 -15.77 10.51 11.10
CA ARG A 400 -16.93 11.35 10.73
C ARG A 400 -17.49 11.10 9.34
N SER A 401 -16.75 10.39 8.49
CA SER A 401 -17.25 9.91 7.20
C SER A 401 -18.29 8.78 7.31
N MET A 402 -18.36 8.11 8.46
CA MET A 402 -19.30 7.02 8.72
C MET A 402 -20.73 7.55 8.89
N ARG A 403 -21.69 6.89 8.28
CA ARG A 403 -23.13 7.15 8.46
C ARG A 403 -23.62 6.56 9.78
N PRO A 404 -24.67 7.14 10.41
CA PRO A 404 -25.32 6.52 11.55
C PRO A 404 -25.74 5.07 11.24
N GLY A 405 -25.41 4.16 12.15
CA GLY A 405 -25.59 2.70 12.01
C GLY A 405 -24.43 1.96 11.35
N GLN A 406 -23.36 2.63 10.92
CA GLN A 406 -22.18 1.98 10.36
C GLN A 406 -21.16 1.56 11.41
N GLU A 407 -20.38 0.54 11.07
CA GLU A 407 -19.20 0.11 11.83
C GLU A 407 -17.94 0.15 10.97
N ALA A 408 -16.81 0.40 11.62
CA ALA A 408 -15.48 0.33 11.04
C ALA A 408 -14.55 -0.43 11.99
N THR A 409 -13.59 -1.17 11.43
CA THR A 409 -12.62 -1.94 12.22
C THR A 409 -11.20 -1.52 11.90
N PHE A 410 -10.38 -1.44 12.94
CA PHE A 410 -8.98 -1.02 12.86
C PHE A 410 -8.11 -1.94 13.70
N THR A 411 -6.94 -2.31 13.20
CA THR A 411 -5.97 -3.07 14.00
C THR A 411 -5.13 -2.13 14.86
N ALA A 412 -4.65 -2.60 16.02
CA ALA A 412 -3.74 -1.80 16.84
C ALA A 412 -2.42 -1.43 16.14
N GLU A 413 -1.99 -2.23 15.16
CA GLU A 413 -0.86 -1.88 14.32
C GLU A 413 -1.16 -0.68 13.40
N PHE A 414 -2.31 -0.69 12.73
CA PHE A 414 -2.76 0.43 11.89
C PHE A 414 -2.83 1.74 12.69
N ILE A 415 -3.43 1.69 13.89
CA ILE A 415 -3.55 2.87 14.77
C ILE A 415 -2.17 3.41 15.16
N ARG A 416 -1.21 2.56 15.54
CA ARG A 416 0.16 3.02 15.89
C ARG A 416 0.88 3.66 14.70
N ARG A 417 0.88 3.00 13.54
CA ARG A 417 1.55 3.51 12.34
C ARG A 417 0.93 4.82 11.85
N TRP A 418 -0.40 4.95 11.94
CA TRP A 418 -1.08 6.20 11.64
C TRP A 418 -0.62 7.33 12.57
N TYR A 419 -0.51 7.04 13.87
CA TYR A 419 -0.04 8.00 14.85
C TYR A 419 1.40 8.46 14.57
N GLU A 420 2.33 7.53 14.38
CA GLU A 420 3.75 7.80 14.14
C GLU A 420 3.96 8.64 12.88
N ASN A 421 3.30 8.27 11.78
CA ASN A 421 3.37 9.02 10.52
C ASN A 421 2.95 10.49 10.71
N ARG A 422 1.89 10.75 11.48
CA ARG A 422 1.40 12.11 11.74
C ARG A 422 2.28 12.85 12.75
N ARG A 423 2.82 12.15 13.77
CA ARG A 423 3.77 12.70 14.75
C ARG A 423 5.02 13.24 14.07
N HIS A 424 5.57 12.51 13.10
CA HIS A 424 6.73 12.96 12.33
C HIS A 424 6.46 14.26 11.55
N ARG A 425 5.25 14.44 11.01
CA ARG A 425 4.84 15.68 10.33
C ARG A 425 4.77 16.88 11.29
N LEU A 426 4.23 16.69 12.50
CA LEU A 426 4.13 17.76 13.52
C LEU A 426 5.49 18.15 14.12
N GLY A 427 6.45 17.21 14.21
CA GLY A 427 7.81 17.50 14.68
C GLY A 427 8.67 18.25 13.66
N ALA A 428 8.32 18.20 12.38
CA ALA A 428 9.01 18.91 11.30
C ALA A 428 8.57 20.38 11.14
N THR A 429 7.52 20.80 11.85
CA THR A 429 6.97 22.17 11.85
C THR A 429 7.50 23.07 12.98
N GLY A 430 8.51 22.61 13.73
CA GLY A 430 9.15 23.35 14.84
C GLY A 430 10.46 24.03 14.44
#